data_AF-A0A7S4URJ5-F1
#
_entry.id   AF-A0A7S4URJ5-F1
#
_cell.length_a   1.000
_cell.length_b   1.000
_cell.length_c   1.000
_cell.angle_alpha   90.00
_cell.angle_beta   90.00
_cell.angle_gamma   90.00
#
_symmetry.space_group_name_H-M   'P 1'
#
loop_
_entity.id
_entity.type
_entity.pdbx_description
1 polymer ?
#
loop_
_entity_poly.entity_id
_entity_poly.type
_entity_poly.pdbx_seq_one_letter_code
_entity_poly.pdbx_strand_id
1 'polypeptide(L)'
;LFEADPAWECVGGGDKGGILVREGEELSSAQVKDRLATGALVKQRALNGERLHYELVRGKGPTSGWVSVKFKEKDGRVKDLMVRTDKVARPALKDRDLLNLQDKLSKAKIKTLTDLLTILRELGADGLNARFKAATQRALMPQTFERLKHHAQAAEQGAGNVGLPDPQLPAQEFEVVHDIAMIRAQPATNAQALGRRVRGEKVSAVEETFDGFVRLEGDLGWIVRDMKGKLGVGKLLVPLGNTPQLACMEVADQPGPKRFEVVYKTVAVRDKPSVSGKILGARSLGEVIEADMQSYHGWVRLSEDAGWMLSWKEDLGQLLKPAAPAPRGPRIISAPAPQEEEDGLDEVARWAQAEVARKKGRAPPVDAAEEARKKQEAEEQKRQKELAAKKAKEEEQRLRDEETSKKMVAEARQREAEAQRRRDAEEAEARRRREEESRREEAQRAEEEARKAKEARQEAERRRKEQEAKRQEEARRQQEEAKRREEEERRKREEEQARKEQEAAEARRREEELAREKRAAEAPAGDAAPDHAELLERFREAVVSGDNALIKSTRDAAKKSGVPVKEIGRIYAIAQEQRAAAG
;
A
#
# COMPACT_ATOMS: atom_id res chain seq x y z
N LEU A 1 0.92 -3.56 -0.68
CA LEU A 1 1.76 -4.61 -0.03
C LEU A 1 0.99 -5.60 0.86
N PHE A 2 -0.35 -5.57 0.96
CA PHE A 2 -1.18 -6.74 1.33
C PHE A 2 -2.60 -6.46 0.81
N GLU A 3 -3.11 -7.22 -0.17
CA GLU A 3 -4.56 -7.36 -0.26
C GLU A 3 -4.89 -8.50 0.70
N ALA A 4 -5.35 -8.15 1.91
CA ALA A 4 -5.74 -9.17 2.87
C ALA A 4 -6.90 -9.93 2.25
N ASP A 5 -6.75 -11.26 2.09
CA ASP A 5 -7.83 -12.09 1.59
C ASP A 5 -9.12 -11.78 2.37
N PRO A 6 -10.26 -11.52 1.70
CA PRO A 6 -11.48 -11.10 2.36
C PRO A 6 -11.85 -12.05 3.47
N ALA A 7 -12.16 -11.50 4.63
CA ALA A 7 -12.60 -12.27 5.76
C ALA A 7 -14.14 -12.30 5.86
N TRP A 8 -14.66 -13.41 6.37
CA TRP A 8 -16.09 -13.65 6.46
C TRP A 8 -16.47 -14.13 7.87
N GLU A 9 -17.63 -13.70 8.35
CA GLU A 9 -18.24 -14.15 9.59
C GLU A 9 -19.48 -14.99 9.28
N CYS A 10 -19.59 -16.16 9.88
CA CYS A 10 -20.78 -16.99 9.82
C CYS A 10 -21.89 -16.35 10.66
N VAL A 11 -22.87 -15.72 10.03
CA VAL A 11 -24.02 -15.10 10.72
C VAL A 11 -25.28 -15.97 10.66
N GLY A 12 -25.30 -17.00 9.80
CA GLY A 12 -26.44 -17.90 9.63
C GLY A 12 -26.35 -19.19 10.45
N GLY A 13 -27.44 -19.97 10.44
CA GLY A 13 -27.50 -21.34 10.98
C GLY A 13 -27.55 -21.46 12.50
N GLY A 14 -27.79 -20.37 13.24
CA GLY A 14 -27.78 -20.38 14.71
C GLY A 14 -28.78 -21.37 15.33
N ASP A 15 -29.95 -21.55 14.70
CA ASP A 15 -30.98 -22.52 15.07
C ASP A 15 -30.52 -23.98 14.97
N LYS A 16 -29.55 -24.26 14.10
CA LYS A 16 -29.00 -25.60 13.82
C LYS A 16 -27.55 -25.76 14.30
N GLY A 17 -27.06 -24.83 15.11
CA GLY A 17 -25.70 -24.84 15.65
C GLY A 17 -24.60 -24.48 14.63
N GLY A 18 -24.97 -23.91 13.48
CA GLY A 18 -24.04 -23.49 12.44
C GLY A 18 -24.50 -23.83 11.02
N ILE A 19 -23.71 -23.40 10.04
CA ILE A 19 -23.95 -23.66 8.62
C ILE A 19 -23.27 -24.95 8.17
N LEU A 20 -23.85 -25.57 7.15
CA LEU A 20 -23.42 -26.87 6.65
C LEU A 20 -22.19 -26.69 5.75
N VAL A 21 -21.14 -27.43 6.06
CA VAL A 21 -19.87 -27.41 5.31
C VAL A 21 -19.81 -28.63 4.41
N ARG A 22 -19.34 -28.46 3.18
CA ARG A 22 -19.14 -29.54 2.22
C ARG A 22 -17.68 -29.66 1.80
N GLU A 23 -17.28 -30.86 1.42
CA GLU A 23 -15.91 -31.13 0.94
C GLU A 23 -15.65 -30.52 -0.45
N GLY A 24 -16.68 -30.38 -1.28
CA GLY A 24 -16.58 -29.83 -2.63
C GLY A 24 -17.46 -28.61 -2.88
N GLU A 25 -17.19 -27.93 -3.99
CA GLU A 25 -17.96 -26.76 -4.43
C GLU A 25 -19.43 -27.13 -4.68
N GLU A 26 -19.68 -28.26 -5.32
CA GLU A 26 -21.01 -28.73 -5.71
C GLU A 26 -21.96 -28.97 -4.53
N LEU A 27 -23.26 -28.74 -4.73
CA LEU A 27 -24.29 -29.03 -3.72
C LEU A 27 -24.52 -30.53 -3.49
N SER A 28 -24.04 -31.39 -4.40
CA SER A 28 -24.09 -32.86 -4.28
C SER A 28 -22.89 -33.43 -3.52
N SER A 29 -21.85 -32.63 -3.26
CA SER A 29 -20.63 -33.09 -2.58
C SER A 29 -20.88 -33.56 -1.14
N ALA A 30 -20.02 -34.45 -0.65
CA ALA A 30 -20.13 -35.00 0.69
C ALA A 30 -20.16 -33.89 1.75
N GLN A 31 -21.08 -34.05 2.71
CA GLN A 31 -21.22 -33.12 3.82
C GLN A 31 -20.20 -33.48 4.90
N VAL A 32 -19.48 -32.49 5.40
CA VAL A 32 -18.59 -32.68 6.55
C VAL A 32 -19.46 -32.90 7.79
N LYS A 33 -19.04 -33.83 8.66
CA LYS A 33 -19.80 -34.18 9.87
C LYS A 33 -20.04 -32.98 10.79
N ASP A 34 -19.07 -32.08 10.88
CA ASP A 34 -19.13 -30.88 11.70
C ASP A 34 -19.65 -29.66 10.91
N ARG A 35 -20.40 -28.80 11.60
CA ARG A 35 -20.92 -27.53 11.05
C ARG A 35 -19.99 -26.39 11.40
N LEU A 36 -19.96 -25.36 10.56
CA LEU A 36 -19.28 -24.10 10.87
C LEU A 36 -20.19 -23.28 11.80
N ALA A 37 -19.78 -23.12 13.06
CA ALA A 37 -20.61 -22.47 14.08
C ALA A 37 -20.87 -20.98 13.76
N THR A 38 -22.05 -20.49 14.14
CA THR A 38 -22.38 -19.06 14.04
C THR A 38 -21.41 -18.23 14.90
N GLY A 39 -20.90 -17.12 14.35
CA GLY A 39 -19.81 -16.31 14.89
C GLY A 39 -18.41 -16.79 14.51
N ALA A 40 -18.28 -17.92 13.80
CA ALA A 40 -16.98 -18.33 13.27
C ALA A 40 -16.48 -17.36 12.20
N LEU A 41 -15.19 -17.08 12.25
CA LEU A 41 -14.45 -16.17 11.40
C LEU A 41 -13.55 -16.99 10.47
N VAL A 42 -13.71 -16.78 9.17
CA VAL A 42 -13.01 -17.55 8.14
C VAL A 42 -12.35 -16.64 7.12
N LYS A 43 -11.30 -17.16 6.48
CA LYS A 43 -10.55 -16.51 5.41
C LYS A 43 -11.04 -17.05 4.06
N GLN A 44 -11.33 -16.17 3.11
CA GLN A 44 -11.69 -16.57 1.74
C GLN A 44 -10.49 -17.21 1.03
N ARG A 45 -10.68 -18.40 0.48
CA ARG A 45 -9.71 -19.06 -0.40
C ARG A 45 -10.15 -19.01 -1.86
N ALA A 46 -11.43 -19.23 -2.13
CA ALA A 46 -12.06 -19.05 -3.45
C ALA A 46 -13.53 -18.68 -3.26
N LEU A 47 -14.09 -17.92 -4.20
CA LEU A 47 -15.51 -17.57 -4.23
C LEU A 47 -16.04 -17.82 -5.63
N ASN A 48 -16.82 -18.89 -5.79
CA ASN A 48 -17.41 -19.29 -7.06
C ASN A 48 -18.93 -19.07 -6.97
N GLY A 49 -19.39 -17.96 -7.53
CA GLY A 49 -20.77 -17.50 -7.39
C GLY A 49 -21.15 -17.29 -5.93
N GLU A 50 -22.04 -18.13 -5.41
CA GLU A 50 -22.52 -18.09 -4.02
C GLU A 50 -21.84 -19.12 -3.11
N ARG A 51 -20.81 -19.81 -3.60
CA ARG A 51 -20.08 -20.86 -2.87
C ARG A 51 -18.71 -20.32 -2.45
N LEU A 52 -18.49 -20.26 -1.14
CA LEU A 52 -17.26 -19.78 -0.53
C LEU A 52 -16.43 -20.98 -0.06
N HIS A 53 -15.25 -21.16 -0.66
CA HIS A 53 -14.21 -22.00 -0.11
C HIS A 53 -13.47 -21.21 0.96
N TYR A 54 -13.46 -21.73 2.18
CA TYR A 54 -12.94 -21.03 3.34
C TYR A 54 -11.86 -21.82 4.07
N GLU A 55 -11.08 -21.09 4.86
CA GLU A 55 -10.21 -21.63 5.91
C GLU A 55 -10.56 -20.98 7.25
N LEU A 56 -10.76 -21.77 8.29
CA LEU A 56 -11.16 -21.31 9.61
C LEU A 56 -10.03 -20.51 10.27
N VAL A 57 -10.32 -19.27 10.68
CA VAL A 57 -9.38 -18.41 11.40
C VAL A 57 -9.66 -18.41 12.90
N ARG A 58 -10.93 -18.34 13.30
CA ARG A 58 -11.37 -18.34 14.70
C ARG A 58 -12.78 -18.87 14.81
N GLY A 59 -13.09 -19.66 15.84
CA GLY A 59 -14.43 -20.21 16.08
C GLY A 59 -14.40 -21.73 16.20
N LYS A 60 -15.57 -22.36 16.06
CA LYS A 60 -15.74 -23.83 16.08
C LYS A 60 -16.23 -24.30 14.71
N GLY A 61 -15.69 -25.40 14.20
CA GLY A 61 -16.09 -26.02 12.94
C GLY A 61 -14.89 -26.63 12.20
N PRO A 62 -15.13 -27.18 11.00
CA PRO A 62 -14.05 -27.70 10.13
C PRO A 62 -13.03 -26.62 9.78
N THR A 63 -11.75 -27.01 9.71
CA THR A 63 -10.62 -26.11 9.38
C THR A 63 -10.71 -25.53 7.97
N SER A 64 -11.37 -26.23 7.05
CA SER A 64 -11.63 -25.76 5.68
C SER A 64 -12.89 -26.41 5.11
N GLY A 65 -13.43 -25.83 4.05
CA GLY A 65 -14.50 -26.43 3.27
C GLY A 65 -15.30 -25.41 2.48
N TRP A 66 -16.39 -25.88 1.87
CA TRP A 66 -17.27 -25.07 1.03
C TRP A 66 -18.60 -24.80 1.71
N VAL A 67 -18.95 -23.52 1.81
CA VAL A 67 -20.22 -23.05 2.39
C VAL A 67 -20.96 -22.15 1.40
N SER A 68 -22.29 -22.10 1.50
CA SER A 68 -23.05 -21.11 0.75
C SER A 68 -23.03 -19.78 1.47
N VAL A 69 -22.82 -18.69 0.73
CA VAL A 69 -22.82 -17.33 1.28
C VAL A 69 -24.25 -16.89 1.60
N LYS A 70 -25.22 -17.31 0.80
CA LYS A 70 -26.65 -16.99 0.92
C LYS A 70 -27.50 -18.25 0.92
N PHE A 71 -28.69 -18.17 1.51
CA PHE A 71 -29.69 -19.22 1.50
C PHE A 71 -31.07 -18.65 1.22
N LYS A 72 -31.77 -19.23 0.25
CA LYS A 72 -33.15 -18.84 -0.11
C LYS A 72 -34.15 -19.71 0.64
N GLU A 73 -35.03 -19.07 1.41
CA GLU A 73 -36.10 -19.72 2.15
C GLU A 73 -37.29 -20.06 1.24
N LYS A 74 -38.20 -20.92 1.73
CA LYS A 74 -39.39 -21.36 0.98
C LYS A 74 -40.33 -20.20 0.61
N ASP A 75 -40.32 -19.13 1.39
CA ASP A 75 -41.09 -17.90 1.13
C ASP A 75 -40.40 -16.96 0.12
N GLY A 76 -39.25 -17.37 -0.43
CA GLY A 76 -38.47 -16.60 -1.38
C GLY A 76 -37.51 -15.58 -0.74
N ARG A 77 -37.50 -15.43 0.59
CA ARG A 77 -36.55 -14.53 1.27
C ARG A 77 -35.14 -15.08 1.20
N VAL A 78 -34.17 -14.21 0.96
CA VAL A 78 -32.75 -14.58 0.93
C VAL A 78 -32.12 -14.14 2.24
N LYS A 79 -31.56 -15.10 2.98
CA LYS A 79 -30.79 -14.85 4.21
C LYS A 79 -29.30 -15.01 3.92
N ASP A 80 -28.51 -14.05 4.38
CA ASP A 80 -27.06 -14.17 4.35
C ASP A 80 -26.62 -15.16 5.43
N LEU A 81 -25.84 -16.17 5.02
CA LEU A 81 -25.21 -17.14 5.91
C LEU A 81 -23.81 -16.67 6.32
N MET A 82 -23.13 -15.96 5.41
CA MET A 82 -21.79 -15.42 5.59
C MET A 82 -21.80 -13.94 5.25
N VAL A 83 -21.24 -13.10 6.12
CA VAL A 83 -21.11 -11.65 5.88
C VAL A 83 -19.63 -11.31 5.85
N ARG A 84 -19.20 -10.55 4.84
CA ARG A 84 -17.84 -10.00 4.80
C ARG A 84 -17.62 -9.13 6.03
N THR A 85 -16.50 -9.34 6.71
CA THR A 85 -16.23 -8.68 7.98
C THR A 85 -14.79 -8.21 8.05
N ASP A 86 -14.60 -7.02 8.62
CA ASP A 86 -13.26 -6.52 8.93
C ASP A 86 -12.77 -7.05 10.29
N LYS A 87 -13.59 -7.83 11.02
CA LYS A 87 -13.22 -8.40 12.32
C LYS A 87 -12.02 -9.36 12.24
N VAL A 88 -11.82 -10.00 11.08
CA VAL A 88 -10.65 -10.85 10.80
C VAL A 88 -9.65 -10.20 9.86
N ALA A 89 -9.88 -8.95 9.45
CA ALA A 89 -8.80 -8.07 9.07
C ALA A 89 -8.01 -7.75 10.34
N ARG A 90 -7.34 -8.80 10.85
CA ARG A 90 -6.02 -8.81 11.47
C ARG A 90 -5.42 -7.48 11.09
N PRO A 91 -5.41 -6.47 12.00
CA PRO A 91 -5.22 -5.09 11.58
C PRO A 91 -4.02 -5.11 10.65
N ALA A 92 -4.24 -4.72 9.39
CA ALA A 92 -3.14 -4.40 8.52
C ALA A 92 -2.27 -3.50 9.40
N LEU A 93 -1.02 -3.91 9.64
CA LEU A 93 -0.11 -3.12 10.46
C LEU A 93 -0.23 -1.72 9.86
N LYS A 94 -0.85 -0.80 10.61
CA LYS A 94 -1.07 0.54 10.08
C LYS A 94 0.33 1.09 9.78
N ASP A 95 0.46 2.06 8.90
CA ASP A 95 1.78 2.64 8.60
C ASP A 95 2.53 3.05 9.88
N ARG A 96 1.77 3.51 10.89
CA ARG A 96 2.28 3.78 12.25
C ARG A 96 2.84 2.55 12.96
N ASP A 97 2.19 1.39 12.86
CA ASP A 97 2.67 0.15 13.47
C ASP A 97 3.89 -0.41 12.75
N LEU A 98 3.98 -0.22 11.42
CA LEU A 98 5.18 -0.56 10.63
C LEU A 98 6.37 0.31 11.02
N LEU A 99 6.16 1.63 11.15
CA LEU A 99 7.18 2.57 11.64
C LEU A 99 7.65 2.21 13.07
N ASN A 100 6.72 1.91 13.97
CA ASN A 100 7.06 1.46 15.33
C ASN A 100 7.83 0.13 15.33
N LEU A 101 7.50 -0.78 14.41
CA LEU A 101 8.21 -2.05 14.27
C LEU A 101 9.62 -1.84 13.72
N GLN A 102 9.78 -0.96 12.72
CA GLN A 102 11.08 -0.60 12.16
C GLN A 102 11.98 0.06 13.21
N ASP A 103 11.45 0.97 14.03
CA ASP A 103 12.18 1.60 15.14
C ASP A 103 12.61 0.55 16.19
N LYS A 104 11.73 -0.37 16.55
CA LYS A 104 12.06 -1.49 17.45
C LYS A 104 13.17 -2.37 16.90
N LEU A 105 13.08 -2.77 15.62
CA LEU A 105 14.09 -3.60 14.95
C LEU A 105 15.45 -2.89 14.91
N SER A 106 15.45 -1.59 14.59
CA SER A 106 16.65 -0.76 14.57
C SER A 106 17.30 -0.68 15.96
N LYS A 107 16.51 -0.45 17.02
CA LYS A 107 16.99 -0.43 18.42
C LYS A 107 17.52 -1.79 18.89
N ALA A 108 16.96 -2.88 18.38
CA ALA A 108 17.47 -4.24 18.61
C ALA A 108 18.69 -4.60 17.75
N LYS A 109 19.25 -3.63 16.99
CA LYS A 109 20.36 -3.80 16.05
C LYS A 109 20.08 -4.82 14.95
N ILE A 110 18.83 -4.95 14.54
CA ILE A 110 18.39 -5.80 13.41
C ILE A 110 18.19 -4.88 12.22
N LYS A 111 19.19 -4.82 11.32
CA LYS A 111 19.21 -3.86 10.22
C LYS A 111 18.61 -4.44 8.95
N THR A 112 18.82 -5.73 8.72
CA THR A 112 18.40 -6.40 7.49
C THR A 112 17.33 -7.46 7.76
N LEU A 113 16.57 -7.81 6.72
CA LEU A 113 15.61 -8.92 6.78
C LEU A 113 16.33 -10.26 7.04
N THR A 114 17.55 -10.41 6.53
CA THR A 114 18.42 -11.57 6.76
C THR A 114 18.79 -11.68 8.23
N ASP A 115 19.17 -10.59 8.89
CA ASP A 115 19.46 -10.59 10.33
C ASP A 115 18.24 -11.06 11.14
N LEU A 116 17.07 -10.56 10.77
CA LEU A 116 15.82 -10.96 11.41
C LEU A 116 15.61 -12.46 11.22
N LEU A 117 15.72 -12.99 10.00
CA LEU A 117 15.56 -14.42 9.70
C LEU A 117 16.54 -15.30 10.45
N THR A 118 17.81 -14.93 10.50
CA THR A 118 18.85 -15.65 11.24
C THR A 118 18.49 -15.73 12.72
N ILE A 119 18.10 -14.60 13.32
CA ILE A 119 17.66 -14.56 14.73
C ILE A 119 16.39 -15.40 14.95
N LEU A 120 15.42 -15.33 14.03
CA LEU A 120 14.20 -16.12 14.07
C LEU A 120 14.47 -17.62 14.00
N ARG A 121 15.45 -18.04 13.20
CA ARG A 121 15.83 -19.44 12.98
C ARG A 121 16.66 -19.99 14.14
N GLU A 122 17.60 -19.21 14.65
CA GLU A 122 18.51 -19.63 15.72
C GLU A 122 17.88 -19.56 17.11
N LEU A 123 17.16 -18.47 17.41
CA LEU A 123 16.71 -18.16 18.76
C LEU A 123 15.18 -18.22 18.93
N GLY A 124 14.43 -18.35 17.83
CA GLY A 124 12.97 -18.39 17.86
C GLY A 124 12.31 -17.09 18.34
N ALA A 125 11.04 -17.20 18.71
CA ALA A 125 10.25 -16.04 19.17
C ALA A 125 10.72 -15.45 20.48
N ASP A 126 11.10 -16.33 21.41
CA ASP A 126 11.51 -15.92 22.74
C ASP A 126 12.86 -15.23 22.71
N GLY A 127 13.79 -15.67 21.85
CA GLY A 127 15.08 -15.03 21.67
C GLY A 127 14.99 -13.64 21.04
N LEU A 128 14.14 -13.46 20.02
CA LEU A 128 13.89 -12.14 19.46
C LEU A 128 13.26 -11.20 20.49
N ASN A 129 12.31 -11.70 21.29
CA ASN A 129 11.70 -10.93 22.38
C ASN A 129 12.69 -10.61 23.51
N ALA A 130 13.64 -11.50 23.81
CA ALA A 130 14.72 -11.23 24.75
C ALA A 130 15.62 -10.09 24.25
N ARG A 131 15.95 -10.05 22.94
CA ARG A 131 16.68 -8.93 22.33
C ARG A 131 15.90 -7.61 22.40
N PHE A 132 14.58 -7.63 22.15
CA PHE A 132 13.76 -6.44 22.34
C PHE A 132 13.76 -5.95 23.79
N LYS A 133 13.62 -6.87 24.76
CA LYS A 133 13.69 -6.52 26.19
C LYS A 133 15.05 -5.92 26.55
N ALA A 134 16.16 -6.47 26.06
CA ALA A 134 17.50 -5.92 26.26
C ALA A 134 17.66 -4.52 25.66
N ALA A 135 16.95 -4.21 24.57
CA ALA A 135 16.86 -2.89 23.98
C ALA A 135 15.76 -2.00 24.59
N THR A 136 15.23 -2.35 25.78
CA THR A 136 14.12 -1.64 26.48
C THR A 136 12.83 -1.51 25.66
N GLN A 137 12.63 -2.39 24.68
CA GLN A 137 11.42 -2.45 23.85
C GLN A 137 10.42 -3.47 24.39
N ARG A 138 9.13 -3.17 24.22
CA ARG A 138 8.06 -4.13 24.52
C ARG A 138 8.13 -5.32 23.57
N ALA A 139 8.04 -6.53 24.14
CA ALA A 139 7.96 -7.79 23.41
C ALA A 139 6.87 -7.74 22.32
N LEU A 140 7.13 -8.39 21.20
CA LEU A 140 6.14 -8.58 20.14
C LEU A 140 5.14 -9.65 20.55
N MET A 141 3.89 -9.44 20.16
CA MET A 141 2.85 -10.46 20.30
C MET A 141 3.19 -11.67 19.40
N PRO A 142 2.89 -12.91 19.82
CA PRO A 142 3.15 -14.12 19.01
C PRO A 142 2.58 -14.04 17.59
N GLN A 143 1.44 -13.36 17.42
CA GLN A 143 0.82 -13.16 16.11
C GLN A 143 1.62 -12.23 15.19
N THR A 144 2.27 -11.20 15.74
CA THR A 144 3.16 -10.31 14.99
C THR A 144 4.40 -11.06 14.54
N PHE A 145 4.87 -11.98 15.39
CA PHE A 145 5.99 -12.85 15.10
C PHE A 145 5.74 -13.81 13.94
N GLU A 146 4.62 -14.54 13.96
CA GLU A 146 4.26 -15.44 12.86
C GLU A 146 4.10 -14.68 11.53
N ARG A 147 3.63 -13.43 11.57
CA ARG A 147 3.59 -12.58 10.38
C ARG A 147 4.98 -12.19 9.89
N LEU A 148 5.88 -11.79 10.78
CA LEU A 148 7.26 -11.47 10.43
C LEU A 148 7.97 -12.69 9.84
N LYS A 149 7.78 -13.86 10.46
CA LYS A 149 8.32 -15.14 9.99
C LYS A 149 7.78 -15.50 8.61
N HIS A 150 6.46 -15.49 8.42
CA HIS A 150 5.85 -15.77 7.13
C HIS A 150 6.26 -14.75 6.06
N HIS A 151 6.39 -13.46 6.39
CA HIS A 151 6.83 -12.45 5.45
C HIS A 151 8.30 -12.64 5.07
N ALA A 152 9.14 -12.96 6.05
CA ALA A 152 10.55 -13.16 5.81
C ALA A 152 10.80 -14.47 5.02
N GLN A 153 10.02 -15.52 5.28
CA GLN A 153 10.00 -16.75 4.48
C GLN A 153 9.41 -16.54 3.08
N ALA A 154 8.33 -15.77 2.94
CA ALA A 154 7.76 -15.43 1.64
C ALA A 154 8.69 -14.50 0.84
N ALA A 155 9.48 -13.67 1.49
CA ALA A 155 10.54 -12.91 0.85
C ALA A 155 11.69 -13.83 0.40
N GLU A 156 12.07 -14.85 1.20
CA GLU A 156 13.02 -15.90 0.75
C GLU A 156 12.45 -16.71 -0.43
N GLN A 157 11.16 -17.07 -0.42
CA GLN A 157 10.51 -17.88 -1.46
C GLN A 157 10.16 -17.07 -2.72
N GLY A 158 9.78 -15.80 -2.58
CA GLY A 158 9.56 -14.86 -3.68
C GLY A 158 10.88 -14.35 -4.27
N ALA A 159 11.96 -14.36 -3.49
CA ALA A 159 13.33 -14.28 -3.99
C ALA A 159 13.78 -15.57 -4.70
N GLY A 160 12.93 -16.61 -4.75
CA GLY A 160 13.18 -17.88 -5.43
C GLY A 160 13.40 -17.78 -6.94
N ASN A 161 13.24 -16.59 -7.55
CA ASN A 161 13.80 -16.31 -8.87
C ASN A 161 14.43 -14.90 -9.02
N VAL A 162 14.39 -14.10 -7.95
CA VAL A 162 15.12 -12.84 -7.84
C VAL A 162 16.29 -13.12 -6.91
N GLY A 163 17.32 -13.77 -7.46
CA GLY A 163 18.51 -14.17 -6.71
C GLY A 163 18.94 -13.07 -5.75
N LEU A 164 19.13 -13.43 -4.48
CA LEU A 164 19.74 -12.54 -3.48
C LEU A 164 20.91 -11.83 -4.16
N PRO A 165 21.01 -10.48 -4.05
CA PRO A 165 22.05 -9.74 -4.73
C PRO A 165 23.39 -10.36 -4.36
N ASP A 166 24.04 -11.00 -5.34
CA ASP A 166 25.35 -11.62 -5.16
C ASP A 166 26.27 -10.49 -4.69
N PRO A 167 26.77 -10.50 -3.44
CA PRO A 167 27.25 -9.30 -2.74
C PRO A 167 28.61 -8.78 -3.25
N GLN A 168 28.95 -9.04 -4.51
CA GLN A 168 30.24 -8.71 -5.11
C GLN A 168 30.13 -8.21 -6.55
N LEU A 169 28.96 -7.90 -7.10
CA LEU A 169 28.89 -7.22 -8.39
C LEU A 169 29.13 -5.73 -8.17
N PRO A 170 30.20 -5.13 -8.74
CA PRO A 170 30.40 -3.70 -8.58
C PRO A 170 29.18 -2.88 -9.05
N ALA A 171 28.86 -1.82 -8.33
CA ALA A 171 27.72 -0.99 -8.67
C ALA A 171 28.12 0.23 -9.49
N GLN A 172 27.22 0.66 -10.36
CA GLN A 172 27.28 1.97 -11.00
C GLN A 172 26.49 2.96 -10.14
N GLU A 173 27.14 4.05 -9.74
CA GLU A 173 26.46 5.15 -9.07
C GLU A 173 25.68 6.01 -10.07
N PHE A 174 24.50 6.46 -9.67
CA PHE A 174 23.63 7.36 -10.41
C PHE A 174 23.21 8.52 -9.53
N GLU A 175 23.06 9.70 -10.13
CA GLU A 175 22.36 10.83 -9.53
C GLU A 175 20.94 10.92 -10.07
N VAL A 176 19.97 11.08 -9.16
CA VAL A 176 18.58 11.31 -9.52
C VAL A 176 18.44 12.76 -10.02
N VAL A 177 18.11 12.94 -11.29
CA VAL A 177 18.00 14.28 -11.91
C VAL A 177 16.57 14.80 -12.02
N HIS A 178 15.58 13.90 -11.89
CA HIS A 178 14.16 14.25 -11.89
C HIS A 178 13.66 14.52 -10.46
N ASP A 179 12.64 15.36 -10.30
CA ASP A 179 12.13 15.77 -8.98
C ASP A 179 11.77 14.59 -8.09
N ILE A 180 11.12 13.57 -8.69
CA ILE A 180 10.76 12.32 -8.05
C ILE A 180 11.06 11.17 -9.02
N ALA A 181 11.73 10.14 -8.53
CA ALA A 181 11.91 8.86 -9.22
C ALA A 181 11.38 7.71 -8.35
N MET A 182 10.44 6.93 -8.90
CA MET A 182 9.77 5.88 -8.15
C MET A 182 10.58 4.57 -8.18
N ILE A 183 10.78 3.96 -7.01
CA ILE A 183 11.32 2.61 -6.88
C ILE A 183 10.16 1.62 -6.99
N ARG A 184 10.29 0.60 -7.83
CA ARG A 184 9.24 -0.35 -8.18
C ARG A 184 9.65 -1.79 -7.88
N ALA A 185 8.66 -2.64 -7.61
CA ALA A 185 8.91 -4.04 -7.29
C ALA A 185 9.42 -4.86 -8.49
N GLN A 186 9.09 -4.45 -9.71
CA GLN A 186 9.46 -5.09 -10.97
C GLN A 186 9.90 -4.03 -11.97
N PRO A 187 10.67 -4.38 -13.02
CA PRO A 187 11.11 -3.46 -14.07
C PRO A 187 9.94 -3.14 -15.03
N ALA A 188 8.86 -2.56 -14.51
CA ALA A 188 7.70 -2.17 -15.29
C ALA A 188 7.08 -0.89 -14.72
N THR A 189 6.60 0.01 -15.58
CA THR A 189 6.05 1.31 -15.18
C THR A 189 4.73 1.21 -14.41
N ASN A 190 4.03 0.08 -14.52
CA ASN A 190 2.80 -0.23 -13.77
C ASN A 190 3.06 -1.06 -12.51
N ALA A 191 4.30 -1.49 -12.23
CA ALA A 191 4.61 -2.29 -11.06
C ALA A 191 4.44 -1.50 -9.76
N GLN A 192 4.14 -2.20 -8.67
CA GLN A 192 3.91 -1.60 -7.36
C GLN A 192 5.10 -0.72 -6.94
N ALA A 193 4.81 0.52 -6.55
CA ALA A 193 5.81 1.40 -5.96
C ALA A 193 6.22 0.90 -4.57
N LEU A 194 7.52 0.67 -4.38
CA LEU A 194 8.14 0.31 -3.11
C LEU A 194 8.67 1.54 -2.37
N GLY A 195 9.02 2.60 -3.10
CA GLY A 195 9.55 3.82 -2.52
C GLY A 195 9.72 4.91 -3.57
N ARG A 196 10.39 5.99 -3.16
CA ARG A 196 10.78 7.09 -4.05
C ARG A 196 12.17 7.60 -3.70
N ARG A 197 12.84 8.16 -4.69
CA ARG A 197 14.04 8.97 -4.55
C ARG A 197 13.76 10.37 -5.09
N VAL A 198 14.44 11.36 -4.55
CA VAL A 198 14.28 12.77 -4.94
C VAL A 198 15.51 13.27 -5.66
N ARG A 199 15.35 14.38 -6.40
CA ARG A 199 16.43 15.02 -7.14
C ARG A 199 17.66 15.28 -6.26
N GLY A 200 18.83 14.94 -6.78
CA GLY A 200 20.13 15.08 -6.10
C GLY A 200 20.52 13.89 -5.22
N GLU A 201 19.61 12.94 -4.94
CA GLU A 201 19.98 11.72 -4.25
C GLU A 201 20.84 10.82 -5.14
N LYS A 202 21.82 10.17 -4.51
CA LYS A 202 22.67 9.17 -5.16
C LYS A 202 22.11 7.78 -4.92
N VAL A 203 22.11 6.96 -5.97
CA VAL A 203 21.70 5.56 -5.90
C VAL A 203 22.74 4.69 -6.59
N SER A 204 23.01 3.52 -6.02
CA SER A 204 23.89 2.52 -6.64
C SER A 204 23.03 1.47 -7.32
N ALA A 205 23.41 1.04 -8.53
CA ALA A 205 22.71 -0.01 -9.26
C ALA A 205 23.68 -1.07 -9.80
N VAL A 206 23.24 -2.32 -9.84
CA VAL A 206 24.07 -3.48 -10.22
C VAL A 206 23.71 -4.06 -11.58
N GLU A 207 22.46 -3.89 -12.00
CA GLU A 207 21.91 -4.44 -13.24
C GLU A 207 20.99 -3.41 -13.91
N GLU A 208 20.84 -3.51 -15.22
CA GLU A 208 19.94 -2.70 -16.04
C GLU A 208 19.24 -3.58 -17.08
N THR A 209 17.92 -3.44 -17.19
CA THR A 209 17.16 -4.04 -18.28
C THR A 209 17.36 -3.26 -19.57
N PHE A 210 17.18 -3.90 -20.72
CA PHE A 210 17.38 -3.22 -22.00
C PHE A 210 16.36 -2.11 -22.28
N ASP A 211 15.23 -2.08 -21.59
CA ASP A 211 14.22 -1.02 -21.64
C ASP A 211 14.42 0.08 -20.58
N GLY A 212 15.54 0.05 -19.86
CA GLY A 212 16.03 1.18 -19.08
C GLY A 212 15.59 1.20 -17.62
N PHE A 213 15.25 0.06 -17.02
CA PHE A 213 15.11 -0.05 -15.57
C PHE A 213 16.42 -0.50 -14.95
N VAL A 214 16.90 0.21 -13.93
CA VAL A 214 18.10 -0.18 -13.17
C VAL A 214 17.70 -0.78 -11.83
N ARG A 215 18.35 -1.89 -11.46
CA ARG A 215 18.16 -2.58 -10.18
C ARG A 215 19.08 -2.00 -9.13
N LEU A 216 18.51 -1.49 -8.04
CA LEU A 216 19.27 -0.84 -6.98
C LEU A 216 20.10 -1.85 -6.16
N GLU A 217 21.27 -1.40 -5.72
CA GLU A 217 22.12 -2.10 -4.77
C GLU A 217 21.66 -1.81 -3.33
N GLY A 218 21.46 -2.85 -2.52
CA GLY A 218 21.04 -2.71 -1.11
C GLY A 218 19.55 -2.38 -0.90
N ASP A 219 18.91 -1.69 -1.85
CA ASP A 219 17.47 -1.48 -1.87
C ASP A 219 16.75 -2.56 -2.69
N LEU A 220 15.56 -2.97 -2.23
CA LEU A 220 14.69 -3.82 -3.04
C LEU A 220 13.97 -2.96 -4.09
N GLY A 221 14.32 -3.13 -5.35
CA GLY A 221 13.50 -2.67 -6.47
C GLY A 221 14.27 -2.14 -7.67
N TRP A 222 13.46 -1.58 -8.56
CA TRP A 222 13.85 -1.10 -9.88
C TRP A 222 13.45 0.36 -10.03
N ILE A 223 14.30 1.16 -10.65
CA ILE A 223 14.03 2.58 -10.93
C ILE A 223 14.27 2.81 -12.42
N VAL A 224 13.39 3.58 -13.08
CA VAL A 224 13.57 3.90 -14.50
C VAL A 224 14.75 4.87 -14.62
N ARG A 225 15.69 4.58 -15.52
CA ARG A 225 16.84 5.44 -15.85
C ARG A 225 16.44 6.56 -16.79
N ASP A 226 15.73 6.24 -17.87
CA ASP A 226 15.29 7.19 -18.88
C ASP A 226 13.92 6.81 -19.44
N MET A 227 12.94 7.71 -19.32
CA MET A 227 11.60 7.54 -19.87
C MET A 227 11.51 7.97 -21.34
N LYS A 228 12.60 8.50 -21.93
CA LYS A 228 12.70 8.95 -23.33
C LYS A 228 11.62 9.97 -23.72
N GLY A 229 11.20 10.82 -22.79
CA GLY A 229 10.13 11.78 -23.01
C GLY A 229 8.72 11.19 -22.97
N LYS A 230 8.56 9.87 -22.76
CA LYS A 230 7.23 9.27 -22.53
C LYS A 230 6.64 9.91 -21.27
N LEU A 231 5.37 10.32 -21.36
CA LEU A 231 4.67 11.05 -20.29
C LEU A 231 5.31 12.41 -19.94
N GLY A 232 6.10 12.99 -20.85
CA GLY A 232 6.83 14.24 -20.59
C GLY A 232 8.01 14.09 -19.63
N VAL A 233 8.36 12.85 -19.26
CA VAL A 233 9.46 12.56 -18.35
C VAL A 233 10.69 12.18 -19.19
N GLY A 234 11.78 12.91 -19.02
CA GLY A 234 13.06 12.65 -19.69
C GLY A 234 13.91 11.64 -18.95
N LYS A 235 15.20 11.94 -18.80
CA LYS A 235 16.14 11.18 -17.96
C LYS A 235 15.76 11.34 -16.49
N LEU A 236 15.68 10.22 -15.76
CA LEU A 236 15.48 10.21 -14.32
C LEU A 236 16.81 10.03 -13.58
N LEU A 237 17.73 9.27 -14.16
CA LEU A 237 19.05 8.97 -13.60
C LEU A 237 20.16 9.35 -14.57
N VAL A 238 21.22 9.95 -14.03
CA VAL A 238 22.47 10.22 -14.76
C VAL A 238 23.60 9.45 -14.09
N PRO A 239 24.38 8.63 -14.83
CA PRO A 239 25.49 7.89 -14.24
C PRO A 239 26.57 8.85 -13.73
N LEU A 240 27.12 8.55 -12.56
CA LEU A 240 28.25 9.28 -11.98
C LEU A 240 29.55 8.51 -12.25
N GLY A 241 30.58 9.22 -12.70
CA GLY A 241 31.89 8.64 -13.00
C GLY A 241 31.97 7.91 -14.34
N ASN A 242 32.97 7.03 -14.48
CA ASN A 242 33.20 6.28 -15.72
C ASN A 242 32.17 5.16 -15.84
N THR A 243 31.28 5.28 -16.83
CA THR A 243 30.33 4.21 -17.13
C THR A 243 31.09 3.04 -17.76
N PRO A 244 31.02 1.83 -17.17
CA PRO A 244 31.66 0.66 -17.73
C PRO A 244 31.08 0.32 -19.11
N GLN A 245 31.86 -0.39 -19.92
CA GLN A 245 31.43 -0.78 -21.26
C GLN A 245 30.31 -1.81 -21.18
N LEU A 246 29.08 -1.36 -21.40
CA LEU A 246 27.89 -2.19 -21.43
C LEU A 246 27.77 -2.93 -22.77
N ALA A 247 27.15 -4.12 -22.75
CA ALA A 247 26.85 -4.87 -23.97
C ALA A 247 25.97 -4.06 -24.94
N CYS A 248 25.07 -3.25 -24.37
CA CYS A 248 24.30 -2.26 -25.10
C CYS A 248 24.16 -0.96 -24.30
N MET A 249 24.73 0.14 -24.81
CA MET A 249 24.59 1.46 -24.19
C MET A 249 23.23 2.11 -24.42
N GLU A 250 22.56 1.79 -25.54
CA GLU A 250 21.28 2.38 -25.90
C GLU A 250 20.11 1.62 -25.26
N VAL A 251 19.29 2.35 -24.50
CA VAL A 251 18.01 1.89 -24.00
C VAL A 251 17.10 1.59 -25.20
N ALA A 252 16.37 0.48 -25.20
CA ALA A 252 15.41 0.11 -26.24
C ALA A 252 14.11 0.91 -26.12
N ASP A 253 13.38 1.13 -27.23
CA ASP A 253 12.10 1.87 -27.21
C ASP A 253 10.92 1.02 -26.73
N GLN A 254 11.05 -0.29 -26.92
CA GLN A 254 10.03 -1.27 -26.57
C GLN A 254 10.56 -2.18 -25.45
N PRO A 255 9.70 -2.51 -24.47
CA PRO A 255 10.03 -3.51 -23.46
C PRO A 255 10.20 -4.88 -24.14
N GLY A 256 11.19 -5.64 -23.68
CA GLY A 256 11.41 -7.01 -24.14
C GLY A 256 12.89 -7.39 -24.26
N PRO A 257 13.15 -8.67 -24.58
CA PRO A 257 14.49 -9.18 -24.77
C PRO A 257 15.20 -8.48 -25.92
N LYS A 258 16.52 -8.31 -25.76
CA LYS A 258 17.42 -7.83 -26.82
C LYS A 258 18.22 -8.99 -27.38
N ARG A 259 18.38 -8.98 -28.71
CA ARG A 259 19.11 -10.02 -29.43
C ARG A 259 20.60 -9.68 -29.49
N PHE A 260 21.45 -10.66 -29.25
CA PHE A 260 22.90 -10.54 -29.38
C PHE A 260 23.45 -11.64 -30.28
N GLU A 261 24.39 -11.31 -31.16
CA GLU A 261 25.15 -12.27 -31.94
C GLU A 261 26.47 -12.56 -31.22
N VAL A 262 26.79 -13.83 -31.06
CA VAL A 262 28.06 -14.27 -30.52
C VAL A 262 29.16 -14.00 -31.55
N VAL A 263 30.12 -13.14 -31.22
CA VAL A 263 31.23 -12.74 -32.12
C VAL A 263 32.56 -13.39 -31.78
N TYR A 264 32.61 -14.15 -30.68
CA TYR A 264 33.78 -14.92 -30.27
C TYR A 264 33.60 -16.41 -30.60
N LYS A 265 34.71 -17.15 -30.77
CA LYS A 265 34.69 -18.57 -31.18
C LYS A 265 33.71 -19.41 -30.36
N THR A 266 33.77 -19.28 -29.04
CA THR A 266 32.88 -19.96 -28.10
C THR A 266 32.76 -19.13 -26.83
N VAL A 267 31.54 -18.88 -26.36
CA VAL A 267 31.27 -18.11 -25.13
C VAL A 267 30.51 -18.98 -24.15
N ALA A 268 31.03 -19.10 -22.92
CA ALA A 268 30.41 -19.91 -21.87
C ALA A 268 29.16 -19.23 -21.31
N VAL A 269 28.11 -20.03 -21.12
CA VAL A 269 26.91 -19.67 -20.35
C VAL A 269 27.14 -20.13 -18.90
N ARG A 270 26.94 -19.25 -17.93
CA ARG A 270 27.21 -19.51 -16.51
C ARG A 270 25.99 -19.31 -15.64
N ASP A 271 25.96 -19.93 -14.48
CA ASP A 271 24.88 -19.78 -13.49
C ASP A 271 24.83 -18.40 -12.83
N LYS A 272 25.98 -17.73 -12.70
CA LYS A 272 26.12 -16.38 -12.13
C LYS A 272 27.01 -15.49 -13.00
N PRO A 273 26.90 -14.15 -12.91
CA PRO A 273 27.70 -13.21 -13.69
C PRO A 273 29.14 -13.08 -13.16
N SER A 274 29.87 -14.21 -13.19
CA SER A 274 31.25 -14.30 -12.75
C SER A 274 32.00 -15.34 -13.56
N VAL A 275 33.29 -15.09 -13.84
CA VAL A 275 34.16 -16.01 -14.57
C VAL A 275 34.37 -17.32 -13.79
N SER A 276 34.17 -17.31 -12.47
CA SER A 276 34.19 -18.50 -11.62
C SER A 276 32.81 -19.18 -11.47
N GLY A 277 31.76 -18.66 -12.12
CA GLY A 277 30.44 -19.29 -12.15
C GLY A 277 30.46 -20.67 -12.80
N LYS A 278 29.59 -21.58 -12.36
CA LYS A 278 29.46 -22.92 -12.96
C LYS A 278 29.02 -22.76 -14.41
N ILE A 279 29.73 -23.43 -15.32
CA ILE A 279 29.38 -23.43 -16.74
C ILE A 279 28.13 -24.30 -16.93
N LEU A 280 27.04 -23.69 -17.39
CA LEU A 280 25.79 -24.35 -17.75
C LEU A 280 25.79 -24.84 -19.21
N GLY A 281 26.54 -24.15 -20.07
CA GLY A 281 26.66 -24.48 -21.48
C GLY A 281 27.62 -23.54 -22.21
N ALA A 282 27.58 -23.58 -23.54
CA ALA A 282 28.33 -22.66 -24.38
C ALA A 282 27.53 -22.31 -25.65
N ARG A 283 27.84 -21.15 -26.22
CA ARG A 283 27.28 -20.65 -27.48
C ARG A 283 28.40 -20.42 -28.47
N SER A 284 28.12 -20.66 -29.75
CA SER A 284 29.14 -20.64 -30.81
C SER A 284 29.09 -19.34 -31.62
N LEU A 285 30.20 -19.00 -32.27
CA LEU A 285 30.27 -17.87 -33.21
C LEU A 285 29.10 -17.86 -34.21
N GLY A 286 28.43 -16.72 -34.35
CA GLY A 286 27.30 -16.50 -35.24
C GLY A 286 25.94 -16.90 -34.66
N GLU A 287 25.90 -17.56 -33.50
CA GLU A 287 24.64 -17.88 -32.81
C GLU A 287 23.99 -16.59 -32.28
N VAL A 288 22.67 -16.47 -32.45
CA VAL A 288 21.89 -15.34 -31.95
C VAL A 288 21.15 -15.77 -30.69
N ILE A 289 21.42 -15.05 -29.60
CA ILE A 289 20.82 -15.26 -28.29
C ILE A 289 19.88 -14.12 -27.93
N GLU A 290 18.97 -14.37 -26.99
CA GLU A 290 18.07 -13.37 -26.42
C GLU A 290 18.43 -13.14 -24.95
N ALA A 291 18.35 -11.89 -24.52
CA ALA A 291 18.70 -11.47 -23.18
C ALA A 291 17.77 -10.39 -22.67
N ASP A 292 17.44 -10.44 -21.38
CA ASP A 292 16.49 -9.49 -20.77
C ASP A 292 17.19 -8.33 -20.04
N MET A 293 18.42 -8.56 -19.57
CA MET A 293 19.17 -7.58 -18.78
C MET A 293 20.68 -7.73 -18.92
N GLN A 294 21.40 -6.70 -18.49
CA GLN A 294 22.85 -6.66 -18.43
C GLN A 294 23.33 -6.14 -17.06
N SER A 295 24.52 -6.54 -16.64
CA SER A 295 25.21 -5.99 -15.48
C SER A 295 26.23 -4.93 -15.89
N TYR A 296 26.63 -4.09 -14.94
CA TYR A 296 27.68 -3.09 -15.14
C TYR A 296 29.10 -3.70 -15.26
N HIS A 297 29.24 -5.03 -15.29
CA HIS A 297 30.53 -5.74 -15.51
C HIS A 297 30.62 -6.40 -16.87
N GLY A 298 29.76 -5.98 -17.80
CA GLY A 298 29.71 -6.56 -19.12
C GLY A 298 29.16 -7.99 -19.12
N TRP A 299 28.34 -8.40 -18.15
CA TRP A 299 27.58 -9.65 -18.26
C TRP A 299 26.17 -9.38 -18.78
N VAL A 300 25.63 -10.33 -19.51
CA VAL A 300 24.28 -10.30 -20.08
C VAL A 300 23.54 -11.52 -19.56
N ARG A 301 22.34 -11.33 -18.99
CA ARG A 301 21.48 -12.42 -18.53
C ARG A 301 20.60 -12.86 -19.69
N LEU A 302 20.70 -14.13 -20.04
CA LEU A 302 19.88 -14.74 -21.07
C LEU A 302 18.40 -14.78 -20.64
N SER A 303 17.50 -14.67 -21.60
CA SER A 303 16.08 -14.85 -21.37
C SER A 303 15.76 -16.28 -20.89
N GLU A 304 14.61 -16.46 -20.25
CA GLU A 304 14.17 -17.75 -19.67
C GLU A 304 15.12 -18.31 -18.60
N ASP A 305 15.86 -17.44 -17.92
CA ASP A 305 16.81 -17.81 -16.86
C ASP A 305 17.89 -18.82 -17.29
N ALA A 306 18.23 -18.84 -18.58
CA ALA A 306 19.21 -19.79 -19.13
C ALA A 306 20.65 -19.55 -18.65
N GLY A 307 20.92 -18.45 -17.94
CA GLY A 307 22.19 -18.12 -17.33
C GLY A 307 22.74 -16.76 -17.76
N TRP A 308 24.06 -16.60 -17.59
CA TRP A 308 24.80 -15.37 -17.82
C TRP A 308 25.91 -15.59 -18.84
N MET A 309 26.11 -14.62 -19.73
CA MET A 309 27.19 -14.63 -20.70
C MET A 309 27.99 -13.33 -20.62
N LEU A 310 29.32 -13.45 -20.71
CA LEU A 310 30.20 -12.29 -20.74
C LEU A 310 30.17 -11.66 -22.13
N SER A 311 29.88 -10.36 -22.20
CA SER A 311 29.77 -9.57 -23.43
C SER A 311 31.08 -8.92 -23.87
N TRP A 312 31.96 -8.61 -22.91
CA TRP A 312 33.25 -7.97 -23.17
C TRP A 312 34.29 -8.43 -22.12
N LYS A 313 35.54 -8.58 -22.54
CA LYS A 313 36.68 -8.86 -21.65
C LYS A 313 37.93 -8.18 -22.21
N GLU A 314 38.76 -7.60 -21.35
CA GLU A 314 39.91 -6.78 -21.77
C GLU A 314 40.92 -7.53 -22.66
N ASP A 315 41.14 -8.82 -22.41
CA ASP A 315 42.06 -9.68 -23.16
C ASP A 315 41.44 -10.30 -24.42
N LEU A 316 40.12 -10.47 -24.46
CA LEU A 316 39.41 -11.13 -25.57
C LEU A 316 38.67 -10.16 -26.50
N GLY A 317 38.51 -8.90 -26.08
CA GLY A 317 37.68 -7.91 -26.75
C GLY A 317 36.18 -8.17 -26.56
N GLN A 318 35.40 -7.81 -27.59
CA GLN A 318 33.96 -8.00 -27.60
C GLN A 318 33.61 -9.47 -27.87
N LEU A 319 32.79 -10.07 -26.99
CA LEU A 319 32.30 -11.44 -27.12
C LEU A 319 30.87 -11.52 -27.66
N LEU A 320 30.05 -10.51 -27.35
CA LEU A 320 28.67 -10.36 -27.80
C LEU A 320 28.49 -8.99 -28.45
N LYS A 321 27.87 -8.93 -29.64
CA LYS A 321 27.42 -7.67 -30.26
C LYS A 321 25.90 -7.64 -30.36
N PRO A 322 25.24 -6.48 -30.23
CA PRO A 322 23.81 -6.37 -30.52
C PRO A 322 23.52 -6.87 -31.94
N ALA A 323 22.60 -7.82 -32.08
CA ALA A 323 22.17 -8.31 -33.39
C ALA A 323 21.15 -7.33 -33.99
N ALA A 324 21.16 -7.20 -35.32
CA ALA A 324 20.10 -6.47 -36.00
C ALA A 324 18.73 -7.09 -35.65
N PRO A 325 17.66 -6.27 -35.53
CA PRO A 325 16.32 -6.82 -35.40
C PRO A 325 16.12 -7.84 -36.52
N ALA A 326 15.53 -9.00 -36.22
CA ALA A 326 15.26 -10.00 -37.25
C ALA A 326 14.57 -9.28 -38.41
N PRO A 327 15.04 -9.43 -39.66
CA PRO A 327 14.30 -8.88 -40.79
C PRO A 327 12.88 -9.39 -40.61
N ARG A 328 11.92 -8.47 -40.43
CA ARG A 328 10.51 -8.84 -40.35
C ARG A 328 10.28 -9.63 -41.63
N GLY A 329 10.12 -10.95 -41.50
CA GLY A 329 9.95 -11.81 -42.66
C GLY A 329 8.91 -11.16 -43.57
N PRO A 330 9.12 -11.15 -44.90
CA PRO A 330 8.22 -10.48 -45.82
C PRO A 330 6.80 -10.84 -45.40
N ARG A 331 5.98 -9.83 -45.05
CA ARG A 331 4.56 -10.04 -44.79
C ARG A 331 4.07 -10.83 -45.98
N ILE A 332 3.67 -12.08 -45.75
CA ILE A 332 3.11 -12.95 -46.78
C ILE A 332 1.77 -12.29 -47.15
N ILE A 333 1.82 -11.33 -48.06
CA ILE A 333 0.70 -11.03 -48.94
C ILE A 333 0.67 -12.24 -49.86
N SER A 334 -0.33 -13.10 -49.68
CA SER A 334 -0.53 -14.28 -50.52
C SER A 334 -0.53 -13.86 -51.98
N ALA A 335 0.60 -14.07 -52.67
CA ALA A 335 0.67 -13.99 -54.10
C ALA A 335 0.04 -15.27 -54.68
N PRO A 336 -0.74 -15.18 -55.76
CA PRO A 336 -1.31 -16.33 -56.43
C PRO A 336 -0.20 -17.21 -57.02
N ALA A 337 -0.44 -18.51 -56.99
CA ALA A 337 0.47 -19.56 -57.40
C ALA A 337 1.07 -19.34 -58.81
N PRO A 338 2.35 -19.64 -59.03
CA PRO A 338 2.93 -19.68 -60.37
C PRO A 338 2.42 -20.92 -61.10
N GLN A 339 1.88 -20.72 -62.30
CA GLN A 339 1.61 -21.78 -63.26
C GLN A 339 2.93 -22.25 -63.86
N GLU A 340 3.14 -23.56 -63.82
CA GLU A 340 4.25 -24.27 -64.44
C GLU A 340 4.05 -24.24 -65.97
N GLU A 341 4.96 -23.60 -66.70
CA GLU A 341 5.13 -23.80 -68.15
C GLU A 341 6.12 -24.95 -68.35
N GLU A 342 5.58 -26.14 -68.61
CA GLU A 342 6.24 -27.18 -69.38
C GLU A 342 6.20 -26.76 -70.85
N ASP A 343 7.35 -26.58 -71.50
CA ASP A 343 7.60 -26.98 -72.90
C ASP A 343 8.98 -26.51 -73.35
N GLY A 344 9.93 -27.44 -73.40
CA GLY A 344 11.31 -27.12 -73.77
C GLY A 344 12.20 -28.33 -73.98
N LEU A 345 11.68 -29.40 -74.59
CA LEU A 345 12.45 -30.58 -74.95
C LEU A 345 12.01 -31.13 -76.32
N ASP A 346 12.30 -30.42 -77.41
CA ASP A 346 12.29 -31.06 -78.74
C ASP A 346 13.11 -30.36 -79.85
N GLU A 347 14.25 -29.74 -79.51
CA GLU A 347 15.14 -29.11 -80.50
C GLU A 347 16.46 -29.86 -80.77
N VAL A 348 16.73 -30.94 -80.04
CA VAL A 348 17.97 -31.74 -80.21
C VAL A 348 17.80 -32.90 -81.21
N ALA A 349 16.55 -33.26 -81.59
CA ALA A 349 16.27 -34.37 -82.50
C ALA A 349 16.30 -34.01 -84.00
N ARG A 350 16.32 -32.71 -84.37
CA ARG A 350 16.27 -32.29 -85.79
C ARG A 350 17.63 -32.07 -86.46
N TRP A 351 18.73 -32.07 -85.71
CA TRP A 351 20.07 -31.86 -86.28
C TRP A 351 20.73 -33.16 -86.79
N ALA A 352 20.23 -34.33 -86.40
CA ALA A 352 20.87 -35.62 -86.71
C ALA A 352 20.45 -36.30 -88.03
N GLN A 353 19.56 -35.69 -88.84
CA GLN A 353 19.09 -36.28 -90.11
C GLN A 353 19.56 -35.56 -91.39
N ALA A 354 20.34 -34.47 -91.29
CA ALA A 354 20.78 -33.69 -92.46
C ALA A 354 22.16 -34.09 -93.04
N GLU A 355 22.93 -34.96 -92.37
CA GLU A 355 24.32 -35.25 -92.75
C GLU A 355 24.48 -36.42 -93.77
N VAL A 356 23.41 -37.17 -94.08
CA VAL A 356 23.51 -38.42 -94.89
C VAL A 356 23.22 -38.22 -96.39
N ALA A 357 22.65 -37.09 -96.83
CA ALA A 357 22.29 -36.88 -98.24
C ALA A 357 23.38 -36.20 -99.10
N ARG A 358 24.57 -35.90 -98.54
CA ARG A 358 25.66 -35.21 -99.28
C ARG A 358 26.70 -36.19 -99.88
N LYS A 359 26.26 -37.34 -100.39
CA LYS A 359 27.06 -38.27 -101.20
C LYS A 359 26.23 -38.84 -102.35
N LYS A 360 26.14 -38.08 -103.45
CA LYS A 360 26.09 -38.60 -104.84
C LYS A 360 26.04 -37.41 -105.80
N GLY A 361 27.11 -37.28 -106.58
CA GLY A 361 27.27 -36.21 -107.55
C GLY A 361 26.38 -36.37 -108.78
N ARG A 362 25.97 -35.22 -109.34
CA ARG A 362 25.79 -35.02 -110.78
C ARG A 362 25.71 -33.52 -111.06
N ALA A 363 26.59 -33.04 -111.91
CA ALA A 363 26.60 -31.65 -112.38
C ALA A 363 25.48 -31.45 -113.43
N PRO A 364 24.66 -30.39 -113.34
CA PRO A 364 23.68 -30.05 -114.37
C PRO A 364 24.31 -29.21 -115.51
N PRO A 365 23.66 -29.16 -116.69
CA PRO A 365 24.18 -28.50 -117.89
C PRO A 365 24.02 -26.98 -117.85
N VAL A 366 24.91 -26.28 -118.55
CA VAL A 366 25.29 -24.87 -118.37
C VAL A 366 24.24 -23.86 -118.86
N ASP A 367 23.24 -24.26 -119.64
CA ASP A 367 22.26 -23.31 -120.23
C ASP A 367 20.95 -23.17 -119.44
N ALA A 368 20.75 -23.92 -118.34
CA ALA A 368 19.61 -23.76 -117.41
C ALA A 368 19.92 -22.81 -116.23
N ALA A 369 21.17 -22.39 -116.08
CA ALA A 369 21.64 -21.59 -114.94
C ALA A 369 21.28 -20.10 -115.07
N GLU A 370 21.16 -19.56 -116.28
CA GLU A 370 20.87 -18.14 -116.50
C GLU A 370 19.38 -17.83 -116.33
N GLU A 371 18.50 -18.71 -116.78
CA GLU A 371 17.05 -18.57 -116.59
C GLU A 371 16.65 -18.79 -115.12
N ALA A 372 17.34 -19.69 -114.41
CA ALA A 372 17.20 -19.85 -112.97
C ALA A 372 17.65 -18.62 -112.18
N ARG A 373 18.72 -17.92 -112.60
CA ARG A 373 19.18 -16.67 -111.95
C ARG A 373 18.16 -15.54 -112.11
N LYS A 374 17.62 -15.33 -113.31
CA LYS A 374 16.60 -14.30 -113.54
C LYS A 374 15.31 -14.58 -112.75
N LYS A 375 14.91 -15.85 -112.65
CA LYS A 375 13.76 -16.26 -111.82
C LYS A 375 14.03 -16.09 -110.32
N GLN A 376 15.24 -16.41 -109.86
CA GLN A 376 15.65 -16.19 -108.47
C GLN A 376 15.70 -14.70 -108.12
N GLU A 377 16.23 -13.85 -109.00
CA GLU A 377 16.27 -12.40 -108.79
C GLU A 377 14.86 -11.79 -108.72
N ALA A 378 13.93 -12.24 -109.57
CA ALA A 378 12.54 -11.79 -109.53
C ALA A 378 11.80 -12.26 -108.25
N GLU A 379 12.05 -13.49 -107.81
CA GLU A 379 11.48 -14.05 -106.59
C GLU A 379 12.07 -13.38 -105.33
N GLU A 380 13.35 -13.03 -105.37
CA GLU A 380 14.03 -12.28 -104.32
C GLU A 380 13.50 -10.84 -104.23
N GLN A 381 13.31 -10.17 -105.36
CA GLN A 381 12.66 -8.85 -105.39
C GLN A 381 11.23 -8.88 -104.85
N LYS A 382 10.46 -9.94 -105.16
CA LYS A 382 9.11 -10.13 -104.61
C LYS A 382 9.17 -10.35 -103.09
N ARG A 383 10.08 -11.19 -102.60
CA ARG A 383 10.32 -11.40 -101.17
C ARG A 383 10.75 -10.13 -100.45
N GLN A 384 11.61 -9.32 -101.07
CA GLN A 384 12.05 -8.04 -100.49
C GLN A 384 10.87 -7.06 -100.37
N LYS A 385 9.99 -6.99 -101.37
CA LYS A 385 8.76 -6.17 -101.30
C LYS A 385 7.77 -6.66 -100.23
N GLU A 386 7.56 -7.97 -100.13
CA GLU A 386 6.70 -8.56 -99.09
C GLU A 386 7.27 -8.33 -97.68
N LEU A 387 8.59 -8.46 -97.52
CA LEU A 387 9.27 -8.19 -96.25
C LEU A 387 9.19 -6.72 -95.86
N ALA A 388 9.35 -5.79 -96.83
CA ALA A 388 9.19 -4.36 -96.59
C ALA A 388 7.75 -4.00 -96.20
N ALA A 389 6.74 -4.58 -96.87
CA ALA A 389 5.34 -4.39 -96.52
C ALA A 389 4.99 -4.97 -95.14
N LYS A 390 5.58 -6.11 -94.77
CA LYS A 390 5.43 -6.70 -93.44
C LYS A 390 6.02 -5.81 -92.35
N LYS A 391 7.26 -5.31 -92.57
CA LYS A 391 7.93 -4.38 -91.65
C LYS A 391 7.14 -3.08 -91.46
N ALA A 392 6.58 -2.53 -92.53
CA ALA A 392 5.76 -1.32 -92.45
C ALA A 392 4.48 -1.54 -91.61
N LYS A 393 3.81 -2.69 -91.76
CA LYS A 393 2.65 -3.05 -90.93
C LYS A 393 3.01 -3.30 -89.47
N GLU A 394 4.15 -3.96 -89.21
CA GLU A 394 4.66 -4.17 -87.85
C GLU A 394 5.01 -2.85 -87.17
N GLU A 395 5.59 -1.89 -87.91
CA GLU A 395 5.91 -0.55 -87.40
C GLU A 395 4.64 0.27 -87.10
N GLU A 396 3.64 0.22 -87.97
CA GLU A 396 2.33 0.85 -87.73
C GLU A 396 1.64 0.26 -86.49
N GLN A 397 1.66 -1.06 -86.34
CA GLN A 397 1.10 -1.74 -85.16
C GLN A 397 1.85 -1.32 -83.90
N ARG A 398 3.18 -1.24 -83.94
CA ARG A 398 4.01 -0.81 -82.81
C ARG A 398 3.65 0.62 -82.36
N LEU A 399 3.40 1.53 -83.30
CA LEU A 399 2.99 2.91 -82.98
C LEU A 399 1.61 2.97 -82.31
N ARG A 400 0.64 2.16 -82.77
CA ARG A 400 -0.68 2.05 -82.13
C ARG A 400 -0.59 1.46 -80.73
N ASP A 401 0.25 0.44 -80.55
CA ASP A 401 0.50 -0.17 -79.25
C ASP A 401 1.20 0.81 -78.29
N GLU A 402 2.12 1.64 -78.80
CA GLU A 402 2.77 2.69 -78.02
C GLU A 402 1.78 3.80 -77.60
N GLU A 403 0.88 4.21 -78.49
CA GLU A 403 -0.15 5.22 -78.19
C GLU A 403 -1.18 4.71 -77.17
N THR A 404 -1.63 3.47 -77.32
CA THR A 404 -2.55 2.83 -76.35
C THR A 404 -1.87 2.64 -74.99
N SER A 405 -0.59 2.24 -74.96
CA SER A 405 0.20 2.16 -73.73
C SER A 405 0.33 3.52 -73.04
N LYS A 406 0.65 4.59 -73.79
CA LYS A 406 0.69 5.97 -73.25
C LYS A 406 -0.65 6.40 -72.67
N LYS A 407 -1.77 6.07 -73.33
CA LYS A 407 -3.13 6.37 -72.85
C LYS A 407 -3.45 5.61 -71.56
N MET A 408 -3.13 4.31 -71.48
CA MET A 408 -3.31 3.51 -70.27
C MET A 408 -2.48 4.04 -69.09
N VAL A 409 -1.23 4.43 -69.32
CA VAL A 409 -0.38 5.02 -68.28
C VAL A 409 -0.93 6.37 -67.79
N ALA A 410 -1.43 7.21 -68.70
CA ALA A 410 -2.05 8.48 -68.32
C ALA A 410 -3.33 8.28 -67.48
N GLU A 411 -4.18 7.33 -67.86
CA GLU A 411 -5.39 6.99 -67.11
C GLU A 411 -5.06 6.38 -65.74
N ALA A 412 -4.05 5.51 -65.66
CA ALA A 412 -3.57 4.95 -64.40
C ALA A 412 -3.07 6.06 -63.44
N ARG A 413 -2.29 7.03 -63.94
CA ARG A 413 -1.84 8.19 -63.14
C ARG A 413 -3.00 9.05 -62.65
N GLN A 414 -4.03 9.24 -63.48
CA GLN A 414 -5.22 9.99 -63.05
C GLN A 414 -5.98 9.26 -61.94
N ARG A 415 -6.18 7.94 -62.06
CA ARG A 415 -6.81 7.13 -61.02
C ARG A 415 -6.01 7.13 -59.72
N GLU A 416 -4.69 7.04 -59.81
CA GLU A 416 -3.81 7.12 -58.64
C GLU A 416 -3.89 8.49 -57.96
N ALA A 417 -3.88 9.59 -58.73
CA ALA A 417 -4.04 10.93 -58.19
C ALA A 417 -5.40 11.15 -57.53
N GLU A 418 -6.49 10.62 -58.10
CA GLU A 418 -7.82 10.68 -57.48
C GLU A 418 -7.89 9.84 -56.20
N ALA A 419 -7.32 8.63 -56.21
CA ALA A 419 -7.23 7.78 -55.02
C ALA A 419 -6.43 8.46 -53.91
N GLN A 420 -5.34 9.15 -54.24
CA GLN A 420 -4.55 9.90 -53.25
C GLN A 420 -5.37 11.05 -52.64
N ARG A 421 -6.10 11.83 -53.45
CA ARG A 421 -6.97 12.91 -52.95
C ARG A 421 -8.07 12.39 -52.01
N ARG A 422 -8.63 11.20 -52.30
CA ARG A 422 -9.63 10.57 -51.41
C ARG A 422 -9.00 10.17 -50.07
N ARG A 423 -7.79 9.57 -50.10
CA ARG A 423 -7.06 9.24 -48.87
C ARG A 423 -6.74 10.47 -48.04
N ASP A 424 -6.26 11.54 -48.67
CA ASP A 424 -5.94 12.80 -47.98
C ASP A 424 -7.20 13.43 -47.36
N ALA A 425 -8.35 13.36 -48.04
CA ALA A 425 -9.63 13.85 -47.55
C ALA A 425 -10.15 13.03 -46.36
N GLU A 426 -10.08 11.69 -46.44
CA GLU A 426 -10.45 10.78 -45.35
C GLU A 426 -9.55 10.98 -44.12
N GLU A 427 -8.24 11.18 -44.32
CA GLU A 427 -7.29 11.46 -43.25
C GLU A 427 -7.59 12.83 -42.59
N ALA A 428 -7.90 13.86 -43.38
CA ALA A 428 -8.29 15.17 -42.86
C ALA A 428 -9.60 15.11 -42.05
N GLU A 429 -10.60 14.33 -42.48
CA GLU A 429 -11.83 14.12 -41.72
C GLU A 429 -11.57 13.33 -40.43
N ALA A 430 -10.77 12.27 -40.49
CA ALA A 430 -10.38 11.49 -39.32
C ALA A 430 -9.64 12.36 -38.29
N ARG A 431 -8.77 13.26 -38.75
CA ARG A 431 -8.11 14.24 -37.88
C ARG A 431 -9.10 15.18 -37.20
N ARG A 432 -10.08 15.72 -37.93
CA ARG A 432 -11.14 16.57 -37.36
C ARG A 432 -11.97 15.84 -36.30
N ARG A 433 -12.32 14.57 -36.55
CA ARG A 433 -13.04 13.74 -35.58
C ARG A 433 -12.24 13.52 -34.29
N ARG A 434 -10.93 13.23 -34.42
CA ARG A 434 -10.02 13.10 -33.26
C ARG A 434 -9.88 14.40 -32.48
N GLU A 435 -9.78 15.55 -33.17
CA GLU A 435 -9.72 16.86 -32.52
C GLU A 435 -11.03 17.20 -31.80
N GLU A 436 -12.19 16.85 -32.36
CA GLU A 436 -13.49 17.04 -31.72
C GLU A 436 -13.67 16.10 -30.51
N GLU A 437 -13.29 14.83 -30.63
CA GLU A 437 -13.30 13.86 -29.53
C GLU A 437 -12.39 14.32 -28.38
N SER A 438 -11.17 14.77 -28.69
CA SER A 438 -10.25 15.34 -27.70
C SER A 438 -10.84 16.55 -26.99
N ARG A 439 -11.56 17.44 -27.70
CA ARG A 439 -12.24 18.58 -27.08
C ARG A 439 -13.40 18.17 -26.18
N ARG A 440 -14.14 17.12 -26.55
CA ARG A 440 -15.22 16.55 -25.72
C ARG A 440 -14.66 15.92 -24.45
N GLU A 441 -13.57 15.16 -24.56
CA GLU A 441 -12.88 14.60 -23.39
C GLU A 441 -12.33 15.68 -22.46
N GLU A 442 -11.72 16.73 -23.01
CA GLU A 442 -11.22 17.87 -22.23
C GLU A 442 -12.36 18.61 -21.51
N ALA A 443 -13.50 18.83 -22.19
CA ALA A 443 -14.68 19.42 -21.58
C ALA A 443 -15.26 18.55 -20.45
N GLN A 444 -15.32 17.22 -20.64
CA GLN A 444 -15.77 16.30 -19.60
C GLN A 444 -14.84 16.28 -18.39
N ARG A 445 -13.52 16.32 -18.60
CA ARG A 445 -12.54 16.43 -17.51
C ARG A 445 -12.70 17.74 -16.75
N ALA A 446 -12.88 18.87 -17.45
CA ALA A 446 -13.11 20.16 -16.83
C ALA A 446 -14.42 20.18 -16.00
N GLU A 447 -15.50 19.55 -16.49
CA GLU A 447 -16.75 19.42 -15.76
C GLU A 447 -16.59 18.54 -14.50
N GLU A 448 -15.89 17.41 -14.60
CA GLU A 448 -15.61 16.53 -13.47
C GLU A 448 -14.74 17.22 -12.40
N GLU A 449 -13.71 17.96 -12.82
CA GLU A 449 -12.87 18.77 -11.94
C GLU A 449 -13.69 19.87 -11.25
N ALA A 450 -14.58 20.55 -11.97
CA ALA A 450 -15.48 21.54 -11.39
C ALA A 450 -16.43 20.92 -10.35
N ARG A 451 -16.94 19.70 -10.61
CA ARG A 451 -17.77 18.95 -9.65
C ARG A 451 -16.97 18.59 -8.39
N LYS A 452 -15.77 18.02 -8.54
CA LYS A 452 -14.86 17.70 -7.43
C LYS A 452 -14.50 18.94 -6.61
N ALA A 453 -14.23 20.07 -7.27
CA ALA A 453 -13.94 21.33 -6.60
C ALA A 453 -15.14 21.85 -5.80
N LYS A 454 -16.37 21.70 -6.31
CA LYS A 454 -17.60 22.06 -5.60
C LYS A 454 -17.83 21.18 -4.37
N GLU A 455 -17.63 19.86 -4.51
CA GLU A 455 -17.73 18.90 -3.39
C GLU A 455 -16.68 19.20 -2.30
N ALA A 456 -15.43 19.45 -2.70
CA ALA A 456 -14.36 19.83 -1.78
C ALA A 456 -14.65 21.12 -1.02
N ARG A 457 -15.25 22.13 -1.68
CA ARG A 457 -15.70 23.37 -1.02
C ARG A 457 -16.80 23.10 -0.01
N GLN A 458 -17.79 22.27 -0.34
CA GLN A 458 -18.86 21.88 0.57
C GLN A 458 -18.33 21.10 1.78
N GLU A 459 -17.38 20.18 1.57
CA GLU A 459 -16.75 19.45 2.66
C GLU A 459 -15.93 20.36 3.58
N ALA A 460 -15.15 21.29 3.00
CA ALA A 460 -14.40 22.28 3.76
C ALA A 460 -15.31 23.17 4.61
N GLU A 461 -16.46 23.58 4.08
CA GLU A 461 -17.46 24.35 4.83
C GLU A 461 -18.07 23.53 5.98
N ARG A 462 -18.39 22.25 5.74
CA ARG A 462 -18.88 21.33 6.80
C ARG A 462 -17.86 21.16 7.91
N ARG A 463 -16.58 20.96 7.56
CA ARG A 463 -15.49 20.86 8.55
C ARG A 463 -15.32 22.16 9.35
N ARG A 464 -15.43 23.32 8.69
CA ARG A 464 -15.38 24.63 9.38
C ARG A 464 -16.53 24.78 10.38
N LYS A 465 -17.76 24.45 9.98
CA LYS A 465 -18.94 24.47 10.87
C LYS A 465 -18.79 23.50 12.05
N GLU A 466 -18.25 22.30 11.82
CA GLU A 466 -17.98 21.33 12.88
C GLU A 466 -16.90 21.82 13.87
N GLN A 467 -15.81 22.41 13.36
CA GLN A 467 -14.77 23.00 14.20
C GLN A 467 -15.28 24.18 15.03
N GLU A 468 -16.11 25.03 14.43
CA GLU A 468 -16.76 26.14 15.13
C GLU A 468 -17.71 25.64 16.24
N ALA A 469 -18.51 24.62 15.95
CA ALA A 469 -19.37 23.98 16.96
C ALA A 469 -18.56 23.38 18.11
N LYS A 470 -17.42 22.71 17.82
CA LYS A 470 -16.52 22.19 18.85
C LYS A 470 -15.91 23.30 19.71
N ARG A 471 -15.50 24.41 19.10
CA ARG A 471 -14.99 25.60 19.84
C ARG A 471 -16.07 26.22 20.72
N GLN A 472 -17.31 26.31 20.24
CA GLN A 472 -18.44 26.81 21.03
C GLN A 472 -18.76 25.88 22.22
N GLU A 473 -18.72 24.56 22.00
CA GLU A 473 -18.92 23.58 23.09
C GLU A 473 -17.80 23.65 24.13
N GLU A 474 -16.54 23.75 23.69
CA GLU A 474 -15.39 23.89 24.58
C GLU A 474 -15.47 25.20 25.38
N ALA A 475 -15.81 26.32 24.75
CA ALA A 475 -16.04 27.59 25.43
C ALA A 475 -17.16 27.49 26.47
N ARG A 476 -18.26 26.78 26.17
CA ARG A 476 -19.33 26.54 27.13
C ARG A 476 -18.86 25.69 28.33
N ARG A 477 -18.05 24.66 28.08
CA ARG A 477 -17.45 23.84 29.15
C ARG A 477 -16.51 24.67 30.03
N GLN A 478 -15.68 25.51 29.44
CA GLN A 478 -14.79 26.42 30.19
C GLN A 478 -15.58 27.43 31.04
N GLN A 479 -16.68 27.98 30.51
CA GLN A 479 -17.56 28.86 31.28
C GLN A 479 -18.25 28.12 32.45
N GLU A 480 -18.70 26.89 32.25
CA GLU A 480 -19.29 26.09 33.33
C GLU A 480 -18.26 25.73 34.40
N GLU A 481 -17.03 25.36 33.99
CA GLU A 481 -15.94 25.07 34.91
C GLU A 481 -15.52 26.31 35.71
N ALA A 482 -15.45 27.48 35.06
CA ALA A 482 -15.18 28.75 35.72
C ALA A 482 -16.25 29.07 36.78
N LYS A 483 -17.54 28.91 36.45
CA LYS A 483 -18.64 29.08 37.40
C LYS A 483 -18.54 28.11 38.59
N ARG A 484 -18.19 26.85 38.35
CA ARG A 484 -17.98 25.87 39.42
C ARG A 484 -16.82 26.27 40.33
N ARG A 485 -15.71 26.77 39.77
CA ARG A 485 -14.57 27.27 40.55
C ARG A 485 -14.95 28.49 41.39
N GLU A 486 -15.68 29.46 40.82
CA GLU A 486 -16.18 30.63 41.56
C GLU A 486 -17.13 30.22 42.71
N GLU A 487 -18.02 29.25 42.48
CA GLU A 487 -18.91 28.72 43.52
C GLU A 487 -18.15 27.98 44.62
N GLU A 488 -17.14 27.18 44.26
CA GLU A 488 -16.27 26.51 45.23
C GLU A 488 -15.45 27.52 46.05
N GLU A 489 -14.93 28.58 45.43
CA GLU A 489 -14.24 29.66 46.15
C GLU A 489 -15.19 30.42 47.07
N ARG A 490 -16.42 30.71 46.63
CA ARG A 490 -17.44 31.34 47.48
C ARG A 490 -17.73 30.47 48.70
N ARG A 491 -17.92 29.17 48.50
CA ARG A 491 -18.14 28.21 49.59
C ARG A 491 -16.96 28.15 50.55
N LYS A 492 -15.71 28.14 50.04
CA LYS A 492 -14.51 28.20 50.91
C LYS A 492 -14.44 29.48 51.73
N ARG A 493 -14.80 30.63 51.17
CA ARG A 493 -14.86 31.90 51.90
C ARG A 493 -15.94 31.89 52.98
N GLU A 494 -17.11 31.34 52.69
CA GLU A 494 -18.20 31.16 53.66
C GLU A 494 -17.78 30.21 54.80
N GLU A 495 -17.14 29.08 54.49
CA GLU A 495 -16.60 28.14 55.48
C GLU A 495 -15.49 28.79 56.34
N GLU A 496 -14.58 29.57 55.74
CA GLU A 496 -13.54 30.30 56.47
C GLU A 496 -14.12 31.39 57.38
N GLN A 497 -15.12 32.13 56.89
CA GLN A 497 -15.82 33.13 57.68
C GLN A 497 -16.54 32.49 58.87
N ALA A 498 -17.26 31.38 58.66
CA ALA A 498 -17.91 30.62 59.72
C ALA A 498 -16.89 30.12 60.76
N ARG A 499 -15.71 29.65 60.33
CA ARG A 499 -14.64 29.25 61.25
C ARG A 499 -14.13 30.42 62.09
N LYS A 500 -13.90 31.59 61.48
CA LYS A 500 -13.49 32.81 62.19
C LYS A 500 -14.55 33.27 63.20
N GLU A 501 -15.83 33.17 62.84
CA GLU A 501 -16.94 33.50 63.74
C GLU A 501 -17.02 32.52 64.93
N GLN A 502 -16.80 31.21 64.70
CA GLN A 502 -16.70 30.20 65.77
C GLN A 502 -15.52 30.46 66.70
N GLU A 503 -14.31 30.69 66.15
CA GLU A 503 -13.11 31.03 66.92
C GLU A 503 -13.32 32.30 67.76
N ALA A 504 -13.96 33.33 67.18
CA ALA A 504 -14.29 34.57 67.90
C ALA A 504 -15.31 34.33 69.02
N ALA A 505 -16.32 33.48 68.79
CA ALA A 505 -17.30 33.12 69.80
C ALA A 505 -16.67 32.33 70.96
N GLU A 506 -15.76 31.39 70.67
CA GLU A 506 -15.00 30.67 71.69
C GLU A 506 -14.08 31.59 72.48
N ALA A 507 -13.40 32.53 71.82
CA ALA A 507 -12.56 33.52 72.48
C ALA A 507 -13.38 34.38 73.46
N ARG A 508 -14.58 34.84 73.06
CA ARG A 508 -15.50 35.57 73.95
C ARG A 508 -15.93 34.72 75.16
N ARG A 509 -16.25 33.44 74.96
CA ARG A 509 -16.59 32.52 76.06
C ARG A 509 -15.42 32.36 77.05
N ARG A 510 -14.20 32.19 76.55
CA ARG A 510 -13.00 32.11 77.40
C ARG A 510 -12.76 33.41 78.18
N GLU A 511 -12.96 34.56 77.54
CA GLU A 511 -12.84 35.86 78.20
C GLU A 511 -13.89 36.03 79.31
N GLU A 512 -15.14 35.64 79.06
CA GLU A 512 -16.20 35.61 80.08
C GLU A 512 -15.89 34.67 81.24
N GLU A 513 -15.34 33.48 80.96
CA GLU A 513 -14.93 32.50 81.97
C GLU A 513 -13.78 33.03 82.84
N LEU A 514 -12.74 33.60 82.22
CA LEU A 514 -11.64 34.27 82.93
C LEU A 514 -12.13 35.44 83.77
N ALA A 515 -13.09 36.23 83.27
CA ALA A 515 -13.70 37.32 84.04
C ALA A 515 -14.50 36.78 85.23
N ARG A 516 -15.18 35.64 85.08
CA ARG A 516 -15.89 34.96 86.16
C ARG A 516 -14.94 34.41 87.22
N GLU A 517 -13.83 33.79 86.81
CA GLU A 517 -12.80 33.30 87.72
C GLU A 517 -12.14 34.45 88.48
N LYS A 518 -11.79 35.56 87.80
CA LYS A 518 -11.28 36.77 88.47
C LYS A 518 -12.27 37.34 89.48
N ARG A 519 -13.56 37.42 89.14
CA ARG A 519 -14.61 37.83 90.10
C ARG A 519 -14.74 36.87 91.28
N ALA A 520 -14.52 35.56 91.07
CA ALA A 520 -14.52 34.58 92.14
C ALA A 520 -13.26 34.69 93.03
N ALA A 521 -12.11 35.05 92.46
CA ALA A 521 -10.86 35.25 93.19
C ALA A 521 -10.79 36.59 93.95
N GLU A 522 -11.46 37.63 93.44
CA GLU A 522 -11.59 38.94 94.09
C GLU A 522 -12.77 39.02 95.08
N ALA A 523 -13.57 37.94 95.20
CA ALA A 523 -14.50 37.83 96.30
C ALA A 523 -13.69 37.83 97.61
N PRO A 524 -13.92 38.78 98.54
CA PRO A 524 -13.19 38.81 99.79
C PRO A 524 -13.38 37.47 100.50
N ALA A 525 -12.27 36.91 100.97
CA ALA A 525 -12.25 35.80 101.93
C ALA A 525 -12.98 36.29 103.19
N GLY A 526 -14.31 36.17 103.17
CA GLY A 526 -15.18 36.51 104.26
C GLY A 526 -14.93 35.51 105.36
N ASP A 527 -14.34 36.01 106.45
CA ASP A 527 -14.33 35.43 107.77
C ASP A 527 -15.54 34.51 107.97
N ALA A 528 -15.26 33.26 108.37
CA ALA A 528 -16.25 32.26 108.71
C ALA A 528 -17.34 32.91 109.57
N ALA A 529 -18.48 33.19 108.94
CA ALA A 529 -19.66 33.64 109.64
C ALA A 529 -19.97 32.58 110.69
N PRO A 530 -20.13 32.93 111.98
CA PRO A 530 -20.45 31.96 113.01
C PRO A 530 -21.72 31.23 112.58
N ASP A 531 -21.63 29.90 112.54
CA ASP A 531 -22.65 29.03 111.96
C ASP A 531 -24.03 29.41 112.51
N HIS A 532 -24.85 30.03 111.65
CA HIS A 532 -26.17 30.51 112.03
C HIS A 532 -27.03 29.37 112.58
N ALA A 533 -26.76 28.14 112.13
CA ALA A 533 -27.38 26.94 112.65
C ALA A 533 -27.09 26.76 114.15
N GLU A 534 -25.83 26.89 114.58
CA GLU A 534 -25.44 26.68 115.98
C GLU A 534 -26.04 27.75 116.90
N LEU A 535 -26.12 29.00 116.45
CA LEU A 535 -26.75 30.09 117.21
C LEU A 535 -28.28 29.93 117.32
N LEU A 536 -28.93 29.43 116.27
CA LEU A 536 -30.37 29.13 116.29
C LEU A 536 -30.69 27.93 117.19
N GLU A 537 -29.81 26.93 117.24
CA GLU A 537 -29.98 25.75 118.10
C GLU A 537 -29.83 26.11 119.58
N ARG A 538 -28.79 26.87 119.96
CA ARG A 538 -28.65 27.42 121.32
C ARG A 538 -29.83 28.30 121.73
N PHE A 539 -30.39 29.07 120.78
CA PHE A 539 -31.59 29.87 121.04
C PHE A 539 -32.82 28.99 121.26
N ARG A 540 -32.99 27.91 120.49
CA ARG A 540 -34.07 26.93 120.68
C ARG A 540 -34.02 26.28 122.06
N GLU A 541 -32.85 25.81 122.48
CA GLU A 541 -32.63 25.21 123.80
C GLU A 541 -32.98 26.17 124.94
N ALA A 542 -32.55 27.43 124.81
CA ALA A 542 -32.89 28.49 125.76
C ALA A 542 -34.40 28.67 125.89
N VAL A 543 -35.15 28.64 124.78
CA VAL A 543 -36.62 28.80 124.79
C VAL A 543 -37.32 27.62 125.45
N VAL A 544 -36.86 26.38 125.18
CA VAL A 544 -37.40 25.17 125.81
C VAL A 544 -37.13 25.17 127.32
N SER A 545 -35.95 25.63 127.77
CA SER A 545 -35.59 25.70 129.20
C SER A 545 -36.48 26.67 130.01
N GLY A 546 -37.00 27.70 129.35
CA GLY A 546 -37.83 28.73 129.97
C GLY A 546 -37.10 29.80 130.76
N ASP A 547 -35.77 29.82 130.74
CA ASP A 547 -34.96 30.90 131.32
C ASP A 547 -34.98 32.16 130.43
N ASN A 548 -35.74 33.16 130.86
CA ASN A 548 -35.90 34.42 130.13
C ASN A 548 -34.58 35.18 129.92
N ALA A 549 -33.59 35.02 130.80
CA ALA A 549 -32.29 35.68 130.66
C ALA A 549 -31.49 35.02 129.52
N LEU A 550 -31.49 33.68 129.47
CA LEU A 550 -30.81 32.91 128.44
C LEU A 550 -31.43 33.16 127.05
N ILE A 551 -32.77 33.18 126.97
CA ILE A 551 -33.51 33.46 125.72
C ILE A 551 -33.12 34.81 125.15
N LYS A 552 -33.04 35.85 125.99
CA LYS A 552 -32.68 37.19 125.53
C LYS A 552 -31.24 37.24 125.02
N SER A 553 -30.31 36.63 125.75
CA SER A 553 -28.89 36.60 125.39
C SER A 553 -28.63 35.90 124.06
N THR A 554 -29.17 34.69 123.87
CA THR A 554 -28.97 33.90 122.64
C THR A 554 -29.71 34.52 121.44
N ARG A 555 -30.87 35.15 121.65
CA ARG A 555 -31.57 35.92 120.61
C ARG A 555 -30.74 37.10 120.11
N ASP A 556 -30.17 37.87 121.03
CA ASP A 556 -29.42 39.07 120.69
C ASP A 556 -28.07 38.70 120.05
N ALA A 557 -27.46 37.57 120.45
CA ALA A 557 -26.32 36.96 119.77
C ALA A 557 -26.64 36.54 118.33
N ALA A 558 -27.78 35.86 118.10
CA ALA A 558 -28.23 35.49 116.76
C ALA A 558 -28.54 36.71 115.87
N LYS A 559 -29.14 37.77 116.43
CA LYS A 559 -29.34 39.03 115.70
C LYS A 559 -28.00 39.68 115.32
N LYS A 560 -27.03 39.68 116.24
CA LYS A 560 -25.71 40.30 116.03
C LYS A 560 -24.88 39.56 114.98
N SER A 561 -25.06 38.25 114.81
CA SER A 561 -24.41 37.46 113.75
C SER A 561 -25.11 37.56 112.39
N GLY A 562 -26.23 38.29 112.30
CA GLY A 562 -26.96 38.50 111.05
C GLY A 562 -28.05 37.48 110.75
N VAL A 563 -28.46 36.65 111.73
CA VAL A 563 -29.60 35.74 111.54
C VAL A 563 -30.88 36.56 111.31
N PRO A 564 -31.66 36.29 110.24
CA PRO A 564 -32.88 37.03 109.96
C PRO A 564 -33.87 36.95 111.12
N VAL A 565 -34.43 38.09 111.53
CA VAL A 565 -35.40 38.18 112.65
C VAL A 565 -36.61 37.26 112.43
N LYS A 566 -37.00 37.02 111.18
CA LYS A 566 -38.07 36.06 110.83
C LYS A 566 -37.72 34.62 111.22
N GLU A 567 -36.47 34.20 111.03
CA GLU A 567 -36.04 32.84 111.37
C GLU A 567 -35.93 32.65 112.88
N ILE A 568 -35.41 33.67 113.59
CA ILE A 568 -35.42 33.72 115.06
C ILE A 568 -36.87 33.61 115.58
N GLY A 569 -37.81 34.35 114.97
CA GLY A 569 -39.23 34.28 115.32
C GLY A 569 -39.85 32.90 115.10
N ARG A 570 -39.49 32.24 113.99
CA ARG A 570 -39.95 30.88 113.66
C ARG A 570 -39.43 29.85 114.67
N ILE A 571 -38.13 29.86 114.98
CA ILE A 571 -37.53 28.93 115.96
C ILE A 571 -38.12 29.17 117.35
N TYR A 572 -38.37 30.42 117.73
CA TYR A 572 -39.05 30.76 118.99
C TYR A 572 -40.45 30.14 119.07
N ALA A 573 -41.25 30.25 118.00
CA ALA A 573 -42.60 29.69 117.95
C ALA A 573 -42.58 28.15 118.09
N ILE A 574 -41.71 27.47 117.33
CA ILE A 574 -41.55 26.01 117.39
C ILE A 574 -41.11 25.57 118.80
N ALA A 575 -40.16 26.28 119.41
CA ALA A 575 -39.66 25.94 120.74
C ALA A 575 -40.70 26.20 121.85
N GLN A 576 -41.54 27.23 121.70
CA GLN A 576 -42.67 27.49 122.60
C GLN A 576 -43.73 26.39 122.53
N GLU A 577 -44.06 25.90 121.33
CA GLU A 577 -44.95 24.76 121.16
C GLU A 577 -44.38 23.49 121.81
N GLN A 578 -43.07 23.25 121.66
CA GLN A 578 -42.38 22.11 122.31
C GLN A 578 -42.38 22.22 123.83
N ARG A 579 -42.18 23.43 124.37
CA ARG A 579 -42.26 23.67 125.81
C ARG A 579 -43.68 23.46 126.34
N ALA A 580 -44.69 23.95 125.61
CA ALA A 580 -46.09 23.76 125.96
C ALA A 580 -46.56 22.30 125.86
N ALA A 581 -45.90 21.48 125.02
CA ALA A 581 -46.14 20.04 124.94
C ALA A 581 -45.42 19.23 126.03
N ALA A 582 -44.38 19.78 126.66
CA ALA A 582 -43.54 19.11 127.65
C ALA A 582 -43.89 19.42 129.11
N GLY A 583 -44.62 20.51 129.36
CA GLY A 583 -45.18 20.88 130.68
C GLY A 583 -46.69 20.64 130.72
#